data_AF-A0A1I4U5B2-F1
#
_entry.id   AF-A0A1I4U5B2-F1
#
_cell.length_a   1.000
_cell.length_b   1.000
_cell.length_c   1.000
_cell.angle_alpha   90.00
_cell.angle_beta   90.00
_cell.angle_gamma   90.00
#
_symmetry.space_group_name_H-M   'P 1'
#
loop_
_entity.id
_entity.type
_entity.pdbx_description
1 polymer ?
#
loop_
_entity_poly.entity_id
_entity_poly.type
_entity_poly.pdbx_seq_one_letter_code
_entity_poly.pdbx_strand_id
1 'polypeptide(L)'
;MAGLVETVSGVLNGWRSRPAADWLLAAIVLGGHGLLVALTGRGDIFGAPGREQRLEIYTTGATVVALVGSFVTAAIAQYASATGRRMRVLRTAPHLASQFRRNWVSVLSATLFIAAVCLLAIVLDTTEKDPGGVHWAVEGALILGAARAYRLLWLFNAVIQATDRDLADAPQTALRTPPPAGG
;
A
#
# COMPACT_ATOMS: atom_id res chain seq x y z
N MET A 1 -19.56 5.01 -21.46
CA MET A 1 -18.38 5.42 -20.66
C MET A 1 -18.73 5.88 -19.24
N ALA A 2 -19.79 6.66 -19.02
CA ALA A 2 -20.19 7.11 -17.67
C ALA A 2 -20.41 5.97 -16.64
N GLY A 3 -21.14 4.91 -17.02
CA GLY A 3 -21.41 3.79 -16.11
C GLY A 3 -20.16 2.99 -15.69
N LEU A 4 -19.15 2.88 -16.55
CA LEU A 4 -17.89 2.20 -16.20
C LEU A 4 -17.11 3.00 -15.15
N VAL A 5 -17.08 4.33 -15.28
CA VAL A 5 -16.41 5.24 -14.33
C VAL A 5 -17.11 5.22 -12.96
N GLU A 6 -18.43 5.16 -12.95
CA GLU A 6 -19.22 5.11 -11.71
C GLU A 6 -19.04 3.77 -10.98
N THR A 7 -19.01 2.66 -11.73
CA THR A 7 -18.74 1.32 -11.18
C THR A 7 -17.32 1.22 -10.62
N VAL A 8 -16.32 1.72 -11.37
CA VAL A 8 -14.92 1.76 -10.93
C VAL A 8 -14.75 2.64 -9.70
N SER A 9 -15.41 3.81 -9.64
CA SER A 9 -15.32 4.70 -8.49
C SER A 9 -16.01 4.14 -7.25
N GLY A 10 -17.14 3.44 -7.39
CA GLY A 10 -17.81 2.72 -6.31
C GLY A 10 -16.96 1.58 -5.76
N VAL A 11 -16.36 0.77 -6.63
CA VAL A 11 -15.44 -0.31 -6.26
C VAL A 11 -14.19 0.25 -5.56
N LEU A 12 -13.60 1.33 -6.08
CA LEU A 12 -12.46 1.99 -5.46
C LEU A 12 -12.80 2.58 -4.09
N ASN A 13 -13.97 3.21 -3.93
CA ASN A 13 -14.42 3.72 -2.62
C ASN A 13 -14.67 2.58 -1.62
N GLY A 14 -15.29 1.49 -2.06
CA GLY A 14 -15.45 0.28 -1.24
C GLY A 14 -14.11 -0.31 -0.80
N TRP A 15 -13.17 -0.45 -1.75
CA TRP A 15 -11.81 -0.94 -1.51
C TRP A 15 -11.00 -0.04 -0.56
N ARG A 16 -11.11 1.28 -0.71
CA ARG A 16 -10.50 2.29 0.18
C ARG A 16 -10.97 2.15 1.63
N SER A 17 -12.26 1.86 1.83
CA SER A 17 -12.86 1.73 3.17
C SER A 17 -12.49 0.43 3.90
N ARG A 18 -11.99 -0.60 3.19
CA ARG A 18 -11.74 -1.95 3.73
C ARG A 18 -10.30 -2.40 3.46
N PRO A 19 -9.35 -2.17 4.38
CA PRO A 19 -7.97 -2.66 4.28
C PRO A 19 -7.87 -4.18 4.17
N ALA A 20 -8.86 -4.92 4.67
CA ALA A 20 -8.94 -6.37 4.51
C ALA A 20 -9.15 -6.81 3.05
N ALA A 21 -9.64 -5.95 2.17
CA ALA A 21 -9.85 -6.27 0.76
C ALA A 21 -8.54 -6.57 0.01
N ASP A 22 -7.40 -6.04 0.48
CA ASP A 22 -6.09 -6.33 -0.13
C ASP A 22 -5.67 -7.79 0.10
N TRP A 23 -6.08 -8.39 1.23
CA TRP A 23 -5.86 -9.81 1.48
C TRP A 23 -6.69 -10.67 0.53
N LEU A 24 -7.93 -10.28 0.26
CA LEU A 24 -8.79 -10.97 -0.71
C LEU A 24 -8.24 -10.83 -2.13
N LEU A 25 -7.78 -9.64 -2.52
CA LEU A 25 -7.15 -9.43 -3.82
C LEU A 25 -5.90 -10.30 -3.97
N ALA A 26 -5.01 -10.29 -2.97
CA ALA A 26 -3.83 -11.13 -2.98
C ALA A 26 -4.18 -12.62 -3.06
N ALA A 27 -5.18 -13.08 -2.30
CA ALA A 27 -5.64 -14.46 -2.34
C ALA A 27 -6.24 -14.86 -3.69
N ILE A 28 -7.01 -13.98 -4.34
CA ILE A 28 -7.58 -14.22 -5.67
C ILE A 28 -6.49 -14.30 -6.73
N VAL A 29 -5.55 -13.36 -6.72
CA VAL A 29 -4.45 -13.32 -7.70
C VAL A 29 -3.55 -14.55 -7.51
N LEU A 30 -3.14 -14.84 -6.27
CA LEU A 30 -2.30 -15.99 -5.96
C LEU A 30 -3.01 -17.31 -6.28
N GLY A 31 -4.28 -17.44 -5.89
CA GLY A 31 -5.08 -18.64 -6.16
C GLY A 31 -5.32 -18.84 -7.66
N GLY A 32 -5.59 -17.76 -8.39
CA GLY A 32 -5.75 -17.79 -9.85
C GLY A 32 -4.45 -18.18 -10.56
N HIS A 33 -3.32 -17.63 -10.13
CA HIS A 33 -2.00 -17.99 -10.66
C HIS A 33 -1.64 -19.45 -10.33
N GLY A 34 -1.81 -19.88 -9.08
CA GLY A 34 -1.59 -21.26 -8.65
C GLY A 34 -2.46 -22.26 -9.41
N LEU A 35 -3.73 -21.92 -9.68
CA LEU A 35 -4.61 -22.75 -10.50
C LEU A 35 -4.14 -22.83 -11.95
N LEU A 36 -3.70 -21.70 -12.53
CA LEU A 36 -3.12 -21.66 -13.88
C LEU A 36 -1.88 -22.54 -13.99
N VAL A 37 -0.98 -22.46 -13.02
CA VAL A 37 0.24 -23.28 -12.97
C VAL A 37 -0.13 -24.75 -12.78
N ALA A 38 -1.08 -25.08 -11.90
CA ALA A 38 -1.53 -26.45 -11.69
C ALA A 38 -2.18 -27.06 -12.94
N LEU A 39 -2.93 -26.28 -13.71
CA LEU A 39 -3.59 -26.74 -14.94
C LEU A 39 -2.66 -26.84 -16.14
N THR A 40 -1.68 -25.94 -16.25
CA THR A 40 -0.81 -25.84 -17.44
C THR A 40 0.56 -26.47 -17.26
N GLY A 41 0.97 -26.74 -16.01
CA GLY A 41 2.31 -27.18 -15.65
C GLY A 41 3.42 -26.18 -16.02
N ARG A 42 3.05 -24.94 -16.35
CA ARG A 42 3.94 -23.88 -16.86
C ARG A 42 3.63 -22.57 -16.15
N GLY A 43 4.62 -21.67 -16.10
CA GLY A 43 4.45 -20.35 -15.49
C GLY A 43 4.78 -20.28 -14.00
N ASP A 44 5.40 -21.31 -13.44
CA ASP A 44 5.99 -21.20 -12.10
C ASP A 44 7.22 -20.27 -12.14
N ILE A 45 6.98 -18.98 -11.88
CA ILE A 45 7.99 -17.91 -12.00
C ILE A 45 9.10 -18.09 -10.96
N PHE A 46 8.76 -18.57 -9.75
CA PHE A 46 9.68 -18.62 -8.62
C PHE A 46 10.14 -20.03 -8.22
N GLY A 47 9.49 -21.09 -8.68
CA GLY A 47 9.94 -22.48 -8.52
C GLY A 47 10.81 -23.00 -9.68
N ALA A 48 10.80 -22.34 -10.85
CA ALA A 48 11.70 -22.67 -11.96
C ALA A 48 13.19 -22.32 -11.73
N PRO A 49 13.55 -21.21 -11.04
CA PRO A 49 14.94 -20.87 -10.71
C PRO A 49 15.60 -21.85 -9.73
N GLY A 50 16.93 -22.02 -9.87
CA GLY A 50 17.75 -22.75 -8.89
C GLY A 50 17.83 -22.03 -7.55
N ARG A 51 18.23 -22.74 -6.50
CA ARG A 51 18.20 -22.25 -5.10
C ARG A 51 18.92 -20.92 -4.90
N GLU A 52 20.14 -20.75 -5.44
CA GLU A 52 20.89 -19.49 -5.30
C GLU A 52 20.12 -18.30 -5.86
N GLN A 53 19.49 -18.47 -7.03
CA GLN A 53 18.68 -17.45 -7.67
C GLN A 53 17.40 -17.15 -6.88
N ARG A 54 16.77 -18.15 -6.25
CA ARG A 54 15.62 -17.93 -5.35
C ARG A 54 16.03 -17.12 -4.11
N LEU A 55 17.16 -17.44 -3.49
CA LEU A 55 17.69 -16.67 -2.35
C LEU A 55 18.01 -15.22 -2.73
N GLU A 56 18.56 -14.99 -3.92
CA GLU A 56 18.78 -13.64 -4.47
C GLU A 56 17.46 -12.88 -4.65
N ILE A 57 16.42 -13.54 -5.15
CA ILE A 57 15.08 -12.96 -5.29
C ILE A 57 14.48 -12.61 -3.92
N TYR A 58 14.59 -13.51 -2.93
CA TYR A 58 14.01 -13.30 -1.59
C TYR A 58 14.69 -12.14 -0.88
N THR A 59 16.02 -12.10 -0.94
CA THR A 59 16.83 -11.02 -0.38
C THR A 59 16.52 -9.69 -1.05
N THR A 60 16.51 -9.64 -2.39
CA THR A 60 16.14 -8.44 -3.16
C THR A 60 14.72 -7.98 -2.82
N GLY A 61 13.76 -8.91 -2.74
CA GLY A 61 12.38 -8.62 -2.36
C GLY A 61 12.28 -8.01 -0.96
N ALA A 62 12.99 -8.57 0.02
CA ALA A 62 13.07 -8.02 1.36
C ALA A 62 13.67 -6.61 1.38
N THR A 63 14.71 -6.35 0.58
CA THR A 63 15.30 -5.01 0.43
C THR A 63 14.32 -4.00 -0.16
N VAL A 64 13.61 -4.34 -1.23
CA VAL A 64 12.58 -3.48 -1.84
C VAL A 64 11.47 -3.16 -0.83
N VAL A 65 11.01 -4.16 -0.09
CA VAL A 65 9.98 -3.99 0.95
C VAL A 65 10.47 -3.08 2.07
N ALA A 66 11.73 -3.21 2.50
CA ALA A 66 12.33 -2.34 3.50
C ALA A 66 12.41 -0.88 2.99
N LEU A 67 12.84 -0.65 1.75
CA LEU A 67 12.87 0.68 1.13
C LEU A 67 11.46 1.31 1.08
N VAL A 68 10.46 0.54 0.65
CA VAL A 68 9.06 0.99 0.66
C VAL A 68 8.62 1.32 2.09
N GLY A 69 8.98 0.51 3.09
CA GLY A 69 8.73 0.80 4.50
C GLY A 69 9.34 2.12 4.99
N SER A 70 10.55 2.47 4.54
CA SER A 70 11.16 3.77 4.82
C SER A 70 10.35 4.92 4.21
N PHE A 71 9.88 4.79 2.97
CA PHE A 71 9.00 5.78 2.34
C PHE A 71 7.65 5.93 3.07
N VAL A 72 7.05 4.82 3.53
CA VAL A 72 5.83 4.86 4.35
C VAL A 72 6.05 5.68 5.61
N THR A 73 7.19 5.48 6.28
CA THR A 73 7.54 6.20 7.52
C THR A 73 7.67 7.70 7.26
N ALA A 74 8.36 8.09 6.18
CA ALA A 74 8.47 9.49 5.77
C ALA A 74 7.09 10.10 5.43
N ALA A 75 6.24 9.37 4.73
CA ALA A 75 4.89 9.81 4.39
C ALA A 75 3.99 9.99 5.63
N ILE A 76 4.11 9.12 6.64
CA ILE A 76 3.40 9.29 7.94
C ILE A 76 3.92 10.53 8.66
N ALA A 77 5.23 10.76 8.68
CA ALA A 77 5.82 11.94 9.30
C ALA A 77 5.33 13.23 8.63
N GLN A 78 5.28 13.27 7.30
CA GLN A 78 4.73 14.39 6.54
C GLN A 78 3.23 14.57 6.78
N TYR A 79 2.47 13.47 6.84
CA TYR A 79 1.07 13.51 7.24
C TYR A 79 0.92 14.10 8.64
N ALA A 80 1.77 13.77 9.61
CA ALA A 80 1.70 14.26 10.98
C ALA A 80 2.08 15.75 11.09
N SER A 81 3.07 16.20 10.30
CA SER A 81 3.56 17.58 10.31
C SER A 81 2.72 18.56 9.50
N ALA A 82 1.93 18.08 8.54
CA ALA A 82 1.07 18.93 7.72
C ALA A 82 0.06 19.72 8.57
N THR A 83 -0.05 21.01 8.28
CA THR A 83 -0.94 21.98 8.95
C THR A 83 -1.94 22.55 7.95
N GLY A 84 -3.13 22.94 8.41
CA GLY A 84 -4.18 23.46 7.52
C GLY A 84 -5.60 23.20 8.04
N ARG A 85 -6.59 23.91 7.50
CA ARG A 85 -8.00 23.77 7.93
C ARG A 85 -8.56 22.43 7.49
N ARG A 86 -8.33 22.00 6.24
CA ARG A 86 -8.82 20.70 5.73
C ARG A 86 -8.10 19.56 6.41
N MET A 87 -6.79 19.68 6.68
CA MET A 87 -6.05 18.66 7.42
C MET A 87 -6.55 18.52 8.87
N ARG A 88 -6.94 19.63 9.51
CA ARG A 88 -7.56 19.61 10.84
C ARG A 88 -8.90 18.88 10.82
N VAL A 89 -9.75 19.18 9.83
CA VAL A 89 -11.04 18.47 9.63
C VAL A 89 -10.82 16.98 9.37
N LEU A 90 -9.82 16.61 8.58
CA LEU A 90 -9.49 15.21 8.30
C LEU A 90 -9.10 14.44 9.57
N ARG A 91 -8.41 15.12 10.51
CA ARG A 91 -7.98 14.55 11.80
C ARG A 91 -9.05 14.59 12.89
N THR A 92 -9.95 15.57 12.88
CA THR A 92 -11.00 15.73 13.90
C THR A 92 -12.29 15.01 13.54
N ALA A 93 -12.56 14.73 12.26
CA ALA A 93 -13.66 13.88 11.83
C ALA A 93 -13.38 12.42 12.24
N PRO A 94 -14.13 11.84 13.21
CA PRO A 94 -13.77 10.55 13.83
C PRO A 94 -13.69 9.40 12.81
N HIS A 95 -14.57 9.42 11.81
CA HIS A 95 -14.64 8.38 10.78
C HIS A 95 -13.50 8.48 9.75
N LEU A 96 -13.00 9.68 9.42
CA LEU A 96 -11.89 9.86 8.49
C LEU A 96 -10.55 9.58 9.16
N ALA A 97 -10.36 10.08 10.38
CA ALA A 97 -9.14 9.86 11.16
C ALA A 97 -8.92 8.37 11.46
N SER A 98 -9.99 7.66 11.83
CA SER A 98 -9.95 6.21 12.05
C SER A 98 -9.62 5.43 10.77
N GLN A 99 -10.18 5.83 9.62
CA GLN A 99 -9.87 5.21 8.33
C GLN A 99 -8.43 5.42 7.91
N PHE A 100 -7.91 6.65 7.99
CA PHE A 100 -6.51 6.94 7.68
C PHE A 100 -5.57 6.12 8.58
N ARG A 101 -5.79 6.13 9.89
CA ARG A 101 -4.97 5.37 10.84
C ARG A 101 -5.00 3.86 10.54
N ARG A 102 -6.17 3.28 10.29
CA ARG A 102 -6.30 1.85 9.95
C ARG A 102 -5.54 1.50 8.68
N ASN A 103 -5.59 2.35 7.67
CA ASN A 103 -4.85 2.14 6.43
C ASN A 103 -3.34 2.22 6.65
N TRP A 104 -2.85 3.22 7.39
CA TRP A 104 -1.42 3.35 7.71
C TRP A 104 -0.89 2.16 8.52
N VAL A 105 -1.59 1.78 9.59
CA VAL A 105 -1.23 0.62 10.41
C VAL A 105 -1.26 -0.66 9.58
N SER A 106 -2.28 -0.81 8.71
CA SER A 106 -2.39 -1.98 7.84
C SER A 106 -1.26 -2.09 6.82
N VAL A 107 -0.74 -0.96 6.31
CA VAL A 107 0.41 -0.95 5.40
C VAL A 107 1.67 -1.34 6.18
N LEU A 108 1.93 -0.71 7.34
CA LEU A 108 3.09 -1.04 8.18
C LEU A 108 3.12 -2.51 8.61
N SER A 109 1.98 -3.04 9.09
CA SER A 109 1.88 -4.44 9.48
C SER A 109 2.12 -5.38 8.30
N ALA A 110 1.67 -5.01 7.10
CA ALA A 110 1.91 -5.80 5.90
C ALA A 110 3.38 -5.78 5.49
N THR A 111 4.06 -4.62 5.53
CA THR A 111 5.50 -4.52 5.25
C THR A 111 6.31 -5.42 6.20
N LEU A 112 5.99 -5.39 7.50
CA LEU A 112 6.63 -6.27 8.50
C LEU A 112 6.36 -7.74 8.22
N PHE A 113 5.11 -8.08 7.90
CA PHE A 113 4.73 -9.45 7.56
C PHE A 113 5.47 -9.97 6.33
N ILE A 114 5.54 -9.17 5.25
CA ILE A 114 6.22 -9.55 4.01
C ILE A 114 7.71 -9.73 4.27
N ALA A 115 8.35 -8.83 5.02
CA ALA A 115 9.75 -8.97 5.40
C ALA A 115 10.00 -10.25 6.21
N ALA A 116 9.11 -10.56 7.17
CA ALA A 116 9.18 -11.79 7.95
C ALA A 116 9.02 -13.04 7.07
N VAL A 117 8.10 -13.02 6.10
CA VAL A 117 7.91 -14.12 5.12
C VAL A 117 9.16 -14.32 4.27
N CYS A 118 9.76 -13.24 3.74
CA CYS A 118 10.99 -13.35 2.95
C CYS A 118 12.16 -13.90 3.77
N LEU A 119 12.32 -13.45 5.02
CA LEU A 119 13.37 -13.96 5.92
C LEU A 119 13.14 -15.44 6.28
N LEU A 120 11.89 -15.82 6.57
CA LEU A 120 11.54 -17.19 6.85
C LEU A 120 11.77 -18.08 5.62
N ALA A 121 11.47 -17.57 4.42
CA ALA A 121 11.73 -18.27 3.17
C ALA A 121 13.22 -18.55 2.96
N ILE A 122 14.11 -17.59 3.27
CA ILE A 122 15.57 -17.79 3.22
C ILE A 122 16.01 -18.93 4.14
N VAL A 123 15.40 -19.04 5.34
CA VAL A 123 15.74 -20.09 6.31
C VAL A 123 15.19 -21.45 5.90
N LEU A 124 13.97 -21.49 5.31
CA LEU A 124 13.28 -22.73 4.94
C LEU A 124 13.74 -23.29 3.59
N ASP A 125 14.20 -22.44 2.66
CA ASP A 125 14.67 -22.83 1.33
C ASP A 125 16.09 -23.45 1.39
N THR A 126 16.12 -24.64 1.97
CA THR A 126 17.33 -25.42 2.26
C THR A 126 17.70 -26.41 1.15
N THR A 127 16.83 -26.57 0.14
CA THR A 127 16.93 -27.65 -0.86
C THR A 127 17.02 -27.11 -2.29
N GLU A 128 17.70 -27.83 -3.18
CA GLU A 128 17.91 -27.46 -4.59
C GLU A 128 16.59 -27.27 -5.34
N LYS A 129 15.70 -28.26 -5.21
CA LYS A 129 14.30 -28.18 -5.61
C LYS A 129 13.52 -27.61 -4.43
N ASP A 130 12.43 -26.89 -4.68
CA ASP A 130 11.53 -26.40 -3.62
C ASP A 130 10.31 -27.34 -3.46
N PRO A 131 10.45 -28.49 -2.77
CA PRO A 131 9.35 -29.42 -2.56
C PRO A 131 8.31 -28.87 -1.57
N GLY A 132 8.65 -27.84 -0.79
CA GLY A 132 7.80 -27.26 0.24
C GLY A 132 6.85 -26.17 -0.26
N GLY A 133 7.08 -25.66 -1.49
CA GLY A 133 6.31 -24.55 -2.04
C GLY A 133 6.58 -23.22 -1.32
N VAL A 134 7.79 -23.04 -0.79
CA VAL A 134 8.21 -21.81 -0.11
C VAL A 134 8.11 -20.60 -1.05
N HIS A 135 8.39 -20.81 -2.33
CA HIS A 135 8.25 -19.78 -3.36
C HIS A 135 6.83 -19.20 -3.47
N TRP A 136 5.78 -20.01 -3.28
CA TRP A 136 4.38 -19.54 -3.29
C TRP A 136 4.09 -18.56 -2.16
N ALA A 137 4.69 -18.77 -0.98
CA ALA A 137 4.52 -17.87 0.15
C ALA A 137 5.17 -16.51 -0.14
N VAL A 138 6.37 -16.51 -0.74
CA VAL A 138 7.07 -15.28 -1.13
C VAL A 138 6.31 -14.56 -2.24
N GLU A 139 5.84 -15.28 -3.25
CA GLU A 139 5.06 -14.71 -4.34
C GLU A 139 3.78 -14.04 -3.82
N GLY A 140 3.04 -14.74 -2.95
CA GLY A 140 1.85 -14.18 -2.31
C GLY A 140 2.17 -12.93 -1.49
N ALA A 141 3.29 -12.93 -0.77
CA ALA A 141 3.74 -11.78 0.00
C ALA A 141 4.10 -10.58 -0.89
N LEU A 142 4.77 -10.81 -2.03
CA LEU A 142 5.10 -9.76 -3.00
C LEU A 142 3.85 -9.18 -3.68
N ILE A 143 2.87 -10.01 -4.05
CA ILE A 143 1.58 -9.58 -4.61
C ILE A 143 0.82 -8.71 -3.59
N LEU A 144 0.77 -9.15 -2.33
CA LEU A 144 0.20 -8.35 -1.24
C LEU A 144 0.93 -7.03 -1.07
N GLY A 145 2.26 -7.04 -1.16
CA GLY A 145 3.11 -5.85 -1.12
C GLY A 145 2.75 -4.84 -2.23
N ALA A 146 2.59 -5.31 -3.46
CA ALA A 146 2.19 -4.47 -4.59
C ALA A 146 0.80 -3.83 -4.39
N ALA A 147 -0.18 -4.61 -3.94
CA ALA A 147 -1.52 -4.11 -3.65
C ALA A 147 -1.50 -3.02 -2.55
N ARG A 148 -0.67 -3.21 -1.52
CA ARG A 148 -0.50 -2.25 -0.42
C ARG A 148 0.26 -1.00 -0.86
N ALA A 149 1.28 -1.14 -1.71
CA ALA A 149 2.00 0.00 -2.28
C ALA A 149 1.07 0.90 -3.11
N TYR A 150 0.14 0.31 -3.87
CA TYR A 150 -0.88 1.08 -4.58
C TYR A 150 -1.81 1.85 -3.64
N ARG A 151 -2.24 1.23 -2.53
CA ARG A 151 -3.02 1.90 -1.47
C ARG A 151 -2.26 3.06 -0.84
N LEU A 152 -0.95 2.91 -0.65
CA LEU A 152 -0.07 3.96 -0.13
C LEU A 152 -0.01 5.17 -1.08
N LEU A 153 0.18 4.94 -2.38
CA LEU A 153 0.17 6.00 -3.40
C LEU A 153 -1.14 6.80 -3.36
N TRP A 154 -2.26 6.10 -3.19
CA TRP A 154 -3.56 6.74 -3.05
C TRP A 154 -3.64 7.63 -1.79
N LEU A 155 -3.23 7.12 -0.62
CA LEU A 155 -3.21 7.90 0.62
C LEU A 155 -2.35 9.16 0.48
N PHE A 156 -1.18 9.01 -0.13
CA PHE A 156 -0.24 10.10 -0.33
C PHE A 156 -0.82 11.19 -1.24
N ASN A 157 -1.39 10.80 -2.39
CA ASN A 157 -2.06 11.73 -3.30
C ASN A 157 -3.23 12.47 -2.62
N ALA A 158 -3.99 11.78 -1.75
CA ALA A 158 -5.08 12.41 -1.00
C ALA A 158 -4.57 13.49 -0.02
N VAL A 159 -3.43 13.25 0.64
CA VAL A 159 -2.81 14.23 1.54
C VAL A 159 -2.28 15.43 0.76
N ILE A 160 -1.55 15.21 -0.34
CA ILE A 160 -1.03 16.30 -1.20
C ILE A 160 -2.17 17.20 -1.69
N GLN A 161 -3.21 16.61 -2.28
CA GLN A 161 -4.35 17.40 -2.77
C GLN A 161 -5.08 18.18 -1.66
N ALA A 162 -5.10 17.67 -0.43
CA ALA A 162 -5.67 18.39 0.69
C ALA A 162 -4.81 19.61 1.06
N THR A 163 -3.49 19.43 1.11
CA THR A 163 -2.52 20.50 1.40
C THR A 163 -2.49 21.56 0.29
N ASP A 164 -2.44 21.18 -0.98
CA ASP A 164 -2.40 22.11 -2.12
C ASP A 164 -3.64 23.01 -2.15
N ARG A 165 -4.82 22.45 -1.84
CA ARG A 165 -6.06 23.23 -1.77
C ARG A 165 -6.10 24.16 -0.54
N ASP A 166 -5.53 23.74 0.59
CA ASP A 166 -5.38 24.62 1.76
C ASP A 166 -4.44 25.80 1.45
N LEU A 167 -3.37 25.58 0.67
CA LEU A 167 -2.48 26.65 0.20
C LEU A 167 -3.16 27.59 -0.81
N ALA A 168 -3.94 27.05 -1.74
CA ALA A 168 -4.70 27.85 -2.71
C ALA A 168 -5.77 28.76 -2.07
N ASP A 169 -6.34 28.35 -0.93
CA ASP A 169 -7.35 29.13 -0.19
C ASP A 169 -6.72 30.25 0.70
N ALA A 170 -5.43 30.15 1.05
CA ALA A 170 -4.75 31.09 1.96
C ALA A 170 -4.70 32.56 1.47
N PRO A 171 -4.45 32.87 0.18
CA PRO A 171 -4.35 34.25 -0.30
C PRO A 171 -5.69 35.01 -0.28
N GLN A 172 -6.82 34.31 -0.40
CA GLN A 172 -8.15 34.95 -0.53
C GLN A 172 -8.70 35.46 0.81
N THR A 173 -8.21 34.93 1.94
CA THR A 173 -8.67 35.34 3.27
C THR A 173 -7.97 36.63 3.72
N ALA A 174 -6.68 36.79 3.39
CA ALA A 174 -5.89 37.98 3.74
C ALA A 174 -6.36 39.27 3.03
N LEU A 175 -6.97 39.13 1.84
CA LEU A 175 -7.49 40.25 1.05
C LEU A 175 -8.93 40.66 1.43
N ARG A 176 -9.62 39.89 2.27
CA ARG A 176 -11.02 40.16 2.68
C ARG A 176 -11.14 40.83 4.06
N THR A 177 -10.06 40.94 4.82
CA THR A 177 -10.02 41.77 6.03
C THR A 177 -9.97 43.24 5.63
N PRO A 178 -11.02 44.05 5.89
CA PRO A 178 -10.94 45.49 5.70
C PRO A 178 -9.82 46.04 6.59
N PRO A 179 -9.10 47.10 6.17
CA PRO A 179 -8.15 47.76 7.05
C PRO A 179 -8.88 48.18 8.33
N PRO A 180 -8.23 48.09 9.51
CA PRO A 180 -8.82 48.58 10.75
C PRO A 180 -9.21 50.04 10.53
N ALA A 181 -10.47 50.38 10.84
CA ALA A 181 -10.94 51.75 10.82
C ALA A 181 -10.09 52.54 11.81
N GLY A 182 -9.18 53.37 11.29
CA GLY A 182 -8.26 54.16 12.08
C GLY A 182 -9.03 55.07 13.04
N GLY A 183 -8.63 55.03 14.31
CA GLY A 183 -8.93 56.04 15.32
C GLY A 183 -7.64 56.77 15.70
#